data_AF-A0AAD7KYH1-F1
#
_entry.id   AF-A0AAD7KYH1-F1
#
_cell.length_a   1.000
_cell.length_b   1.000
_cell.length_c   1.000
_cell.angle_alpha   90.00
_cell.angle_beta   90.00
_cell.angle_gamma   90.00
#
_symmetry.space_group_name_H-M   'P 1'
#
loop_
_entity.id
_entity.type
_entity.pdbx_description
1 polymer ?
#
loop_
_entity_poly.entity_id
_entity_poly.type
_entity_poly.pdbx_seq_one_letter_code
_entity_poly.pdbx_strand_id
1 'polypeptide(L)'
;MDHLAAAEEQIASQKLKQKLNEVNVAAQIHLAPIQDHVNFTLQKEYFKCAYECFDRTRKQEEITSCVESCSIPLSNAQHKFDNEMAKFQERLNRSLMVCQDKYDAAKLQRKSSAMNDMVSCADLTIQDSIKILPHLAGNLKASFSIYD
;
A
#
# COMPACT_ATOMS: atom_id res chain seq x y z
N MET A 1 28.25 29.19 12.77
CA MET A 1 28.22 28.64 11.39
C MET A 1 27.27 27.44 11.26
N ASP A 2 26.66 26.90 12.33
CA ASP A 2 25.82 25.70 12.27
C ASP A 2 24.31 25.88 12.00
N HIS A 3 23.75 27.08 12.19
CA HIS A 3 22.31 27.29 12.05
C HIS A 3 21.79 27.16 10.61
N LEU A 4 22.61 27.49 9.61
CA LEU A 4 22.24 27.39 8.20
C LEU A 4 22.19 25.93 7.73
N ALA A 5 23.18 25.11 8.12
CA ALA A 5 23.20 23.68 7.80
C ALA A 5 22.05 22.93 8.49
N ALA A 6 21.75 23.26 9.75
CA ALA A 6 20.60 22.69 10.46
C ALA A 6 19.26 23.08 9.82
N ALA A 7 19.12 24.31 9.33
CA ALA A 7 17.93 24.76 8.62
C ALA A 7 17.75 24.04 7.27
N GLU A 8 18.83 23.83 6.51
CA GLU A 8 18.81 23.07 5.26
C GLU A 8 18.38 21.61 5.48
N GLU A 9 18.90 20.96 6.53
CA GLU A 9 18.54 19.59 6.90
C GLU A 9 17.06 19.49 7.29
N GLN A 10 16.54 20.46 8.05
CA GLN A 10 15.14 20.52 8.43
C GLN A 10 14.22 20.69 7.22
N ILE A 11 14.56 21.58 6.28
CA ILE A 11 13.79 21.80 5.05
C ILE A 11 13.78 20.52 4.20
N ALA A 12 14.92 19.86 4.06
CA ALA A 12 15.02 18.62 3.29
C ALA A 12 14.22 17.47 3.94
N SER A 13 14.22 17.35 5.27
CA SER A 13 13.38 16.39 6.00
C SER A 13 11.88 16.66 5.77
N GLN A 14 11.46 17.93 5.82
CA GLN A 14 10.07 18.31 5.53
C GLN A 14 9.67 17.96 4.10
N LYS A 15 10.52 18.26 3.11
CA LYS A 15 10.29 17.88 1.72
C LYS A 15 10.14 16.37 1.57
N LEU A 16 11.00 15.58 2.19
CA LEU A 16 10.91 14.12 2.13
C LEU A 16 9.60 13.60 2.72
N LYS A 17 9.16 14.14 3.86
CA LYS A 17 7.86 13.79 4.47
C LYS A 17 6.69 14.14 3.55
N GLN A 18 6.71 15.31 2.93
CA GLN A 18 5.70 15.71 1.95
C GLN A 18 5.65 14.73 0.78
N LYS A 19 6.82 14.34 0.24
CA LYS A 19 6.92 13.39 -0.86
C LYS A 19 6.41 12.00 -0.49
N LEU A 20 6.74 11.50 0.70
CA LEU A 20 6.18 10.25 1.20
C LEU A 20 4.65 10.30 1.30
N ASN A 21 4.10 11.44 1.67
CA ASN A 21 2.65 11.62 1.71
C ASN A 21 2.02 11.59 0.29
N GLU A 22 2.71 12.07 -0.75
CA GLU A 22 2.23 11.97 -2.14
C GLU A 22 1.99 10.51 -2.55
N VAL A 23 2.89 9.60 -2.18
CA VAL A 23 2.71 8.16 -2.46
C VAL A 23 1.48 7.60 -1.75
N ASN A 24 1.23 8.01 -0.50
CA ASN A 24 0.10 7.53 0.30
C ASN A 24 -1.23 8.01 -0.31
N VAL A 25 -1.30 9.27 -0.72
CA VAL A 25 -2.48 9.84 -1.39
C VAL A 25 -2.71 9.13 -2.73
N ALA A 26 -1.67 8.93 -3.53
CA ALA A 26 -1.80 8.21 -4.80
C ALA A 26 -2.28 6.77 -4.59
N ALA A 27 -1.76 6.08 -3.56
CA ALA A 27 -2.18 4.73 -3.22
C ALA A 27 -3.67 4.71 -2.83
N GLN A 28 -4.13 5.64 -2.00
CA GLN A 28 -5.55 5.77 -1.66
C GLN A 28 -6.43 5.98 -2.89
N ILE A 29 -6.04 6.88 -3.81
CA ILE A 29 -6.82 7.16 -5.03
C ILE A 29 -6.96 5.90 -5.90
N HIS A 30 -5.85 5.20 -6.14
CA HIS A 30 -5.87 4.02 -7.02
C HIS A 30 -6.52 2.79 -6.39
N LEU A 31 -6.42 2.65 -5.07
CA LEU A 31 -6.88 1.46 -4.35
C LEU A 31 -8.28 1.63 -3.75
N ALA A 32 -8.82 2.85 -3.67
CA ALA A 32 -10.16 3.10 -3.14
C ALA A 32 -11.26 2.26 -3.81
N PRO A 33 -11.32 2.11 -5.15
CA PRO A 33 -12.35 1.26 -5.79
C PRO A 33 -12.26 -0.21 -5.38
N ILE A 34 -11.03 -0.70 -5.13
CA ILE A 34 -10.80 -2.07 -4.67
C ILE A 34 -11.28 -2.24 -3.24
N GLN A 35 -10.95 -1.30 -2.36
CA GLN A 35 -11.42 -1.31 -0.97
C GLN A 35 -12.93 -1.19 -0.88
N ASP A 36 -13.55 -0.34 -1.70
CA ASP A 36 -15.00 -0.21 -1.81
C ASP A 36 -15.64 -1.55 -2.20
N HIS A 37 -15.12 -2.22 -3.23
CA HIS A 37 -15.62 -3.52 -3.65
C HIS A 37 -15.50 -4.59 -2.55
N VAL A 38 -14.37 -4.65 -1.85
CA VAL A 38 -14.21 -5.57 -0.70
C VAL A 38 -15.24 -5.25 0.39
N ASN A 39 -15.39 -3.97 0.74
CA ASN A 39 -16.22 -3.53 1.86
C ASN A 39 -17.73 -3.59 1.59
N PHE A 40 -18.18 -3.37 0.35
CA PHE A 40 -19.60 -3.26 0.04
C PHE A 40 -20.13 -4.40 -0.83
N THR A 41 -19.30 -4.97 -1.70
CA THR A 41 -19.72 -6.09 -2.57
C THR A 41 -19.46 -7.41 -1.86
N LEU A 42 -18.20 -7.73 -1.57
CA LEU A 42 -17.83 -9.02 -1.00
C LEU A 42 -18.37 -9.21 0.42
N GLN A 43 -18.33 -8.18 1.28
CA GLN A 43 -18.95 -8.27 2.61
C GLN A 43 -20.48 -8.49 2.53
N LYS A 44 -21.17 -7.82 1.60
CA LYS A 44 -22.61 -8.01 1.42
C LYS A 44 -22.93 -9.42 0.95
N GLU A 45 -22.15 -9.96 0.03
CA GLU A 45 -22.30 -11.35 -0.44
C GLU A 45 -22.05 -12.35 0.69
N TYR A 46 -21.00 -12.14 1.48
CA TYR A 46 -20.73 -12.91 2.69
C TYR A 46 -21.95 -12.94 3.62
N PHE A 47 -22.52 -11.78 3.98
CA PHE A 47 -23.66 -11.72 4.89
C PHE A 47 -24.91 -12.39 4.31
N LYS A 48 -25.17 -12.24 3.00
CA LYS A 48 -26.29 -12.93 2.34
C LYS A 48 -26.12 -14.44 2.38
N CYS A 49 -24.94 -14.94 2.00
CA CYS A 49 -24.62 -16.36 2.05
C CYS A 49 -24.74 -16.91 3.49
N ALA A 50 -24.16 -16.20 4.47
CA ALA A 50 -24.22 -16.60 5.86
C ALA A 50 -25.65 -16.62 6.40
N TYR A 51 -26.50 -15.68 6.01
CA TYR A 51 -27.92 -15.67 6.36
C TYR A 51 -28.63 -16.95 5.87
N GLU A 52 -28.37 -17.38 4.64
CA GLU A 52 -28.95 -18.59 4.06
C GLU A 52 -28.47 -19.89 4.73
N CYS A 53 -27.34 -19.86 5.44
CA CYS A 53 -26.84 -21.02 6.19
C CYS A 53 -27.68 -21.38 7.42
N PHE A 54 -28.45 -20.43 8.00
CA PHE A 54 -29.21 -20.64 9.23
C PHE A 54 -30.55 -21.35 8.97
N ASP A 55 -30.47 -22.66 8.79
CA ASP A 55 -31.60 -23.55 8.52
C ASP A 55 -31.86 -24.50 9.71
N ARG A 56 -33.12 -24.60 10.14
CA ARG A 56 -33.55 -25.49 11.23
C ARG A 56 -33.41 -26.98 10.90
N THR A 57 -33.30 -27.33 9.62
CA THR A 57 -33.12 -28.71 9.17
C THR A 57 -31.66 -29.17 9.26
N ARG A 58 -30.71 -28.25 9.42
CA ARG A 58 -29.27 -28.53 9.49
C ARG A 58 -28.78 -28.67 10.93
N LYS A 59 -27.73 -29.47 11.12
CA LYS A 59 -27.01 -29.54 12.38
C LYS A 59 -26.10 -28.32 12.56
N GLN A 60 -25.74 -28.01 13.80
CA GLN A 60 -24.88 -26.87 14.11
C GLN A 60 -23.53 -26.90 13.36
N GLU A 61 -22.91 -28.08 13.24
CA GLU A 61 -21.64 -28.24 12.50
C GLU A 61 -21.77 -27.89 11.02
N GLU A 62 -22.90 -28.27 10.40
CA GLU A 62 -23.19 -27.96 9.00
C GLU A 62 -23.44 -26.46 8.79
N ILE A 63 -24.08 -25.79 9.76
CA ILE A 63 -24.26 -24.34 9.76
C ILE A 63 -22.89 -23.65 9.86
N THR A 64 -22.04 -24.06 10.81
CA THR A 64 -20.70 -23.48 10.99
C THR A 64 -19.85 -23.64 9.72
N SER A 65 -19.77 -24.84 9.16
CA SER A 65 -19.01 -25.10 7.93
C SER A 65 -19.54 -24.31 6.73
N CYS A 66 -20.85 -24.11 6.63
CA CYS A 66 -21.47 -23.26 5.61
C CYS A 66 -21.04 -21.79 5.75
N VAL A 67 -21.13 -21.23 6.96
CA VAL A 67 -20.73 -19.83 7.22
C VAL A 67 -19.24 -19.61 7.00
N GLU A 68 -18.40 -20.57 7.40
CA GLU A 68 -16.96 -20.55 7.11
C GLU A 68 -16.72 -20.49 5.59
N SER A 69 -17.41 -21.33 4.82
CA SER A 69 -17.31 -21.35 3.36
C SER A 69 -17.72 -20.03 2.73
N CYS A 70 -18.77 -19.38 3.23
CA CYS A 70 -19.19 -18.05 2.80
C CYS A 70 -18.11 -16.97 3.02
N SER A 71 -17.26 -17.12 4.03
CA SER A 71 -16.21 -16.14 4.36
C SER A 71 -14.98 -16.24 3.46
N ILE A 72 -14.76 -17.38 2.80
CA ILE A 72 -13.54 -17.67 2.03
C ILE A 72 -13.29 -16.62 0.93
N PRO A 73 -14.26 -16.23 0.08
CA PRO A 73 -14.02 -15.24 -0.97
C PRO A 73 -13.57 -13.88 -0.42
N LEU A 74 -14.24 -13.40 0.64
CA LEU A 74 -13.90 -12.14 1.31
C LEU A 74 -12.51 -12.19 1.93
N SER A 75 -12.22 -13.27 2.67
CA SER A 75 -10.93 -13.48 3.33
C SER A 75 -9.78 -13.54 2.31
N ASN A 76 -9.96 -14.28 1.21
CA ASN A 76 -8.99 -14.37 0.13
C ASN A 76 -8.72 -13.00 -0.51
N ALA A 77 -9.76 -12.19 -0.76
CA ALA A 77 -9.61 -10.85 -1.30
C ALA A 77 -8.83 -9.94 -0.35
N GLN A 78 -9.19 -9.94 0.94
CA GLN A 78 -8.50 -9.16 1.97
C GLN A 78 -7.02 -9.55 2.07
N HIS A 79 -6.72 -10.85 2.19
CA HIS A 79 -5.34 -11.34 2.27
C HIS A 79 -4.53 -11.01 1.02
N LYS A 80 -5.12 -11.10 -0.17
CA LYS A 80 -4.46 -10.73 -1.42
C LYS A 80 -4.15 -9.24 -1.47
N PHE A 81 -5.10 -8.39 -1.07
CA PHE A 81 -4.91 -6.94 -0.99
C PHE A 81 -3.76 -6.60 -0.04
N ASP A 82 -3.78 -7.12 1.19
CA ASP A 82 -2.77 -6.85 2.21
C ASP A 82 -1.38 -7.32 1.76
N ASN A 83 -1.27 -8.49 1.14
CA ASN A 83 -0.01 -9.03 0.64
C ASN A 83 0.58 -8.17 -0.49
N GLU A 84 -0.23 -7.75 -1.47
CA GLU A 84 0.27 -6.89 -2.54
C GLU A 84 0.66 -5.49 -2.02
N MET A 85 -0.07 -4.96 -1.04
CA MET A 85 0.26 -3.70 -0.39
C MET A 85 1.57 -3.79 0.42
N ALA A 86 1.77 -4.90 1.15
CA ALA A 86 3.01 -5.15 1.88
C ALA A 86 4.22 -5.22 0.93
N LYS A 87 4.11 -5.93 -0.19
CA LYS A 87 5.16 -5.99 -1.22
C LYS A 87 5.46 -4.62 -1.82
N PHE A 88 4.44 -3.80 -2.06
CA PHE A 88 4.63 -2.44 -2.56
C PHE A 88 5.40 -1.59 -1.53
N GLN A 89 5.00 -1.62 -0.26
CA GLN A 89 5.66 -0.89 0.82
C GLN A 89 7.11 -1.36 1.01
N GLU A 90 7.37 -2.66 0.99
CA GLU A 90 8.71 -3.23 1.10
C GLU A 90 9.62 -2.72 -0.03
N ARG A 91 9.14 -2.76 -1.28
CA ARG A 91 9.89 -2.26 -2.44
C ARG A 91 10.21 -0.77 -2.33
N LEU A 92 9.23 0.04 -1.94
CA LEU A 92 9.44 1.47 -1.72
C LEU A 92 10.49 1.72 -0.63
N ASN A 93 10.34 1.08 0.54
CA ASN A 93 11.27 1.23 1.66
C ASN A 93 12.69 0.82 1.28
N ARG A 94 12.84 -0.29 0.55
CA ARG A 94 14.14 -0.75 0.06
C ARG A 94 14.78 0.25 -0.90
N SER A 95 14.01 0.83 -1.82
CA SER A 95 14.52 1.85 -2.74
C SER A 95 14.92 3.14 -2.01
N LEU A 96 14.19 3.53 -0.96
CA LEU A 96 14.55 4.68 -0.12
C LEU A 96 15.82 4.42 0.69
N MET A 97 16.05 3.19 1.18
CA MET A 97 17.32 2.82 1.82
C MET A 97 18.51 2.99 0.87
N VAL A 98 18.36 2.64 -0.42
CA VAL A 98 19.41 2.89 -1.42
C VAL A 98 19.73 4.38 -1.56
N CYS A 99 18.73 5.26 -1.46
CA CYS A 99 18.96 6.71 -1.46
C CYS A 99 19.71 7.18 -0.20
N GLN A 100 19.40 6.59 0.96
CA GLN A 100 20.11 6.85 2.21
C GLN A 100 21.58 6.41 2.11
N ASP A 101 21.86 5.20 1.62
CA ASP A 101 23.24 4.70 1.46
C ASP A 101 24.08 5.62 0.55
N LYS A 102 23.47 6.12 -0.53
CA LYS A 102 24.12 7.09 -1.44
C LYS A 102 24.42 8.43 -0.75
N TYR A 103 23.51 8.89 0.10
CA TYR A 103 23.71 10.10 0.90
C TYR A 103 24.88 9.93 1.87
N ASP A 104 24.92 8.81 2.60
CA ASP A 104 25.98 8.55 3.59
C ASP A 104 27.36 8.44 2.92
N ALA A 105 27.43 7.78 1.75
CA ALA A 105 28.64 7.74 0.93
C ALA A 105 29.09 9.14 0.44
N ALA A 106 28.15 9.98 0.00
CA ALA A 106 28.45 11.35 -0.44
C ALA A 106 28.90 12.25 0.72
N LYS A 107 28.36 12.04 1.93
CA LYS A 107 28.76 12.73 3.15
C LYS A 107 30.19 12.40 3.56
N LEU A 108 30.59 11.13 3.47
CA LEU A 108 31.98 10.70 3.68
C LEU A 108 32.95 11.38 2.71
N GLN A 109 32.51 11.64 1.48
CA GLN A 109 33.27 12.38 0.46
C GLN A 109 33.21 13.91 0.63
N ARG A 110 32.56 14.43 1.69
CA ARG A 110 32.35 15.87 1.94
C ARG A 110 31.70 16.61 0.77
N LYS A 111 30.81 15.94 0.04
CA LYS A 111 30.07 16.54 -1.07
C LYS A 111 29.00 17.50 -0.52
N SER A 112 29.10 18.78 -0.86
CA SER A 112 28.15 19.82 -0.40
C SER A 112 26.72 19.61 -0.91
N SER A 113 26.52 18.91 -2.04
CA SER A 113 25.21 18.61 -2.61
C SER A 113 24.54 17.35 -2.06
N ALA A 114 25.16 16.64 -1.10
CA ALA A 114 24.69 15.32 -0.66
C ALA A 114 23.20 15.31 -0.25
N MET A 115 22.75 16.32 0.50
CA MET A 115 21.36 16.42 0.95
C MET A 115 20.38 16.64 -0.20
N ASN A 116 20.72 17.51 -1.16
CA ASN A 116 19.89 17.76 -2.32
C ASN A 116 19.82 16.52 -3.24
N ASP A 117 20.92 15.80 -3.36
CA ASP A 117 20.99 14.54 -4.11
C ASP A 117 20.12 13.45 -3.46
N MET A 118 20.09 13.39 -2.11
CA MET A 118 19.22 12.49 -1.36
C MET A 118 17.74 12.77 -1.64
N VAL A 119 17.31 14.03 -1.52
CA VAL A 119 15.93 14.45 -1.77
C VAL A 119 15.54 14.13 -3.22
N SER A 120 16.42 14.39 -4.18
CA SER A 120 16.19 14.09 -5.59
C SER A 120 16.06 12.58 -5.85
N CYS A 121 16.92 11.76 -5.23
CA CYS A 121 16.83 10.31 -5.32
C CYS A 121 15.50 9.78 -4.75
N ALA A 122 15.08 10.30 -3.60
CA ALA A 122 13.83 9.92 -2.97
C ALA A 122 12.61 10.34 -3.81
N ASP A 123 12.62 11.55 -4.38
CA ASP A 123 11.55 12.03 -5.27
C ASP A 123 11.40 11.11 -6.49
N LEU A 124 12.50 10.76 -7.18
CA LEU A 124 12.47 9.81 -8.29
C LEU A 124 11.89 8.45 -7.88
N THR A 125 12.36 7.92 -6.75
CA THR A 125 11.87 6.64 -6.20
C THR A 125 10.37 6.67 -5.91
N ILE A 126 9.87 7.78 -5.35
CA ILE A 126 8.46 7.97 -5.04
C ILE A 126 7.64 8.09 -6.31
N GLN A 127 8.09 8.88 -7.29
CA GLN A 127 7.42 9.01 -8.58
C GLN A 127 7.34 7.66 -9.33
N ASP A 128 8.40 6.87 -9.30
CA ASP A 128 8.39 5.54 -9.91
C ASP A 128 7.46 4.57 -9.17
N SER A 129 7.36 4.70 -7.85
CA SER A 129 6.39 3.93 -7.05
C SER A 129 4.96 4.32 -7.39
N ILE A 130 4.68 5.63 -7.57
CA ILE A 130 3.36 6.12 -7.98
C ILE A 130 2.95 5.52 -9.33
N LYS A 131 3.87 5.45 -10.30
CA LYS A 131 3.59 4.86 -11.63
C LYS A 131 3.24 3.38 -11.59
N ILE A 132 3.60 2.66 -10.53
CA ILE A 132 3.28 1.23 -10.35
C ILE A 132 1.87 1.04 -9.81
N LEU A 133 1.31 2.01 -9.08
CA LEU A 133 0.00 1.90 -8.43
C LEU A 133 -1.16 1.56 -9.39
N PRO A 134 -1.27 2.15 -10.59
CA PRO A 134 -2.31 1.76 -11.55
C PRO A 134 -2.24 0.27 -11.94
N HIS A 135 -1.03 -0.27 -12.13
CA HIS A 135 -0.83 -1.67 -12.48
C HIS A 135 -1.17 -2.59 -11.31
N LEU A 136 -0.78 -2.20 -10.08
CA LEU A 136 -1.18 -2.90 -8.87
C LEU A 136 -2.71 -2.94 -8.73
N ALA A 137 -3.38 -1.78 -8.90
CA ALA A 137 -4.83 -1.70 -8.87
C ALA A 137 -5.49 -2.58 -9.95
N GLY A 138 -4.96 -2.58 -11.17
CA GLY A 138 -5.44 -3.44 -12.26
C GLY A 138 -5.33 -4.93 -11.93
N ASN A 139 -4.20 -5.36 -11.35
CA ASN A 139 -4.01 -6.76 -10.92
C ASN A 139 -4.99 -7.17 -9.81
N LEU A 140 -5.26 -6.27 -8.86
CA LEU A 140 -6.23 -6.50 -7.79
C LEU A 140 -7.65 -6.57 -8.34
N LYS A 141 -8.03 -5.63 -9.22
CA LYS A 141 -9.32 -5.66 -9.92
C LYS A 141 -9.53 -6.98 -10.66
N ALA A 142 -8.55 -7.42 -11.43
CA ALA A 142 -8.61 -8.69 -12.15
C ALA A 142 -8.74 -9.90 -11.20
N SER A 143 -8.00 -9.88 -10.08
CA SER A 143 -8.07 -10.94 -9.07
C SER A 143 -9.42 -11.01 -8.36
N PHE A 144 -10.12 -9.88 -8.25
CA PHE A 144 -11.41 -9.76 -7.55
C PHE A 144 -12.61 -9.69 -8.50
N SER A 145 -12.40 -9.96 -9.80
CA SER A 145 -13.46 -9.90 -10.82
C SER A 145 -14.21 -8.55 -10.84
N ILE A 146 -13.48 -7.45 -10.61
CA ILE A 146 -13.99 -6.08 -10.74
C ILE A 146 -13.88 -5.70 -12.22
N TYR A 147 -15.02 -5.55 -12.89
CA TYR A 147 -15.11 -5.06 -14.28
C TYR A 147 -15.44 -3.57 -14.27
N ASP A 148 -14.71 -2.80 -15.08
CA ASP A 148 -14.90 -1.35 -15.28
C ASP A 148 -16.15 -1.04 -16.13
#